data_AF-F5IYN2-F1
#
_entry.id   AF-F5IYN2-F1
#
_cell.length_a   1.000
_cell.length_b   1.000
_cell.length_c   1.000
_cell.angle_alpha   90.00
_cell.angle_beta   90.00
_cell.angle_gamma   90.00
#
_symmetry.space_group_name_H-M   'P 1'
#
loop_
_entity.id
_entity.type
_entity.pdbx_description
1 polymer ?
#
loop_
_entity_poly.entity_id
_entity_poly.type
_entity_poly.pdbx_seq_one_letter_code
_entity_poly.pdbx_strand_id
1 'polypeptide(L)' 'MAKTTIIQKAELPDFLPHGWKKEVSVALGIHVNTVTNALKTRKGDTYERIKQVAIVKWGENK' A
#
# COMPACT_ATOMS: atom_id res chain seq x y z
N MET A 1 15.82 11.37 20.69
CA MET A 1 14.44 11.81 20.34
C MET A 1 13.78 10.64 19.62
N ALA A 2 12.87 9.93 20.28
CA ALA A 2 12.11 8.87 19.62
C ALA A 2 11.21 9.52 18.57
N LYS A 3 11.48 9.26 17.29
CA LYS A 3 10.65 9.74 16.19
C LYS A 3 9.34 8.96 16.28
N THR A 4 8.35 9.52 16.99
CA THR A 4 7.00 8.96 17.00
C THR A 4 6.46 9.15 15.59
N THR A 5 6.57 8.10 14.77
CA THR A 5 5.92 8.08 13.47
C THR A 5 4.45 7.99 13.79
N ILE A 6 3.77 9.14 13.80
CA ILE A 6 2.32 9.22 13.78
C ILE A 6 1.96 8.45 12.51
N ILE A 7 1.55 7.19 12.65
CA ILE A 7 0.95 6.41 11.58
C ILE A 7 -0.43 7.06 11.41
N GLN A 8 -0.44 8.26 10.81
CA GLN A 8 -1.65 8.86 10.26
C GLN A 8 -2.30 7.75 9.47
N LYS A 9 -3.59 7.47 9.70
CA LYS A 9 -4.38 6.44 9.02
C LYS A 9 -3.94 6.41 7.56
N ALA A 10 -3.02 5.51 7.24
CA ALA A 10 -2.19 5.77 6.09
C ALA A 10 -3.04 5.37 4.91
N GLU A 11 -3.57 6.35 4.19
CA GLU A 11 -4.37 6.11 3.00
C GLU A 11 -3.43 5.69 1.87
N LEU A 12 -4.00 5.11 0.82
CA LEU A 12 -3.21 4.81 -0.37
C LEU A 12 -2.68 6.15 -0.92
N PRO A 13 -1.40 6.26 -1.35
CA PRO A 13 -0.90 7.49 -1.95
C PRO A 13 -1.78 7.95 -3.11
N ASP A 14 -1.97 9.27 -3.24
CA ASP A 14 -2.83 9.88 -4.27
C ASP A 14 -2.32 9.57 -5.69
N PHE A 15 -1.00 9.50 -5.84
CA PHE A 15 -0.36 9.20 -7.10
C PHE A 15 0.35 7.84 -7.05
N LEU A 16 -0.06 6.94 -7.95
CA LEU A 16 0.57 5.64 -8.13
C LEU A 16 0.85 5.41 -9.63
N PRO A 17 2.05 4.93 -9.99
CA PRO A 17 2.42 4.77 -11.39
C PRO A 17 1.62 3.66 -12.07
N HIS A 18 1.55 3.71 -13.40
CA HIS A 18 0.88 2.66 -14.17
C HIS A 18 1.50 1.28 -13.87
N GLY A 19 0.66 0.29 -13.55
CA GLY A 19 1.11 -1.06 -13.24
C GLY A 19 1.53 -1.30 -11.79
N TRP A 20 1.43 -0.32 -10.89
CA TRP A 20 1.83 -0.46 -9.47
C TRP A 20 1.24 -1.68 -8.75
N LYS A 21 0.01 -2.09 -9.11
CA LYS A 21 -0.64 -3.28 -8.52
C LYS A 21 0.16 -4.56 -8.77
N LYS A 22 0.82 -4.66 -9.93
CA LYS A 22 1.69 -5.79 -10.29
C LYS A 22 2.98 -5.76 -9.49
N GLU A 23 3.54 -4.58 -9.26
CA GLU A 23 4.71 -4.45 -8.39
C GLU A 23 4.40 -4.80 -6.93
N VAL A 24 3.25 -4.36 -6.42
CA VAL A 24 2.79 -4.71 -5.07
C VAL A 24 2.52 -6.21 -4.97
N SER A 25 1.93 -6.81 -6.00
CA SER A 25 1.68 -8.24 -6.02
C SER A 25 2.97 -9.05 -5.95
N VAL A 26 4.01 -8.63 -6.69
CA VAL A 26 5.36 -9.22 -6.63
C VAL A 26 6.00 -8.99 -5.25
N ALA A 27 5.94 -7.77 -4.71
CA ALA A 27 6.54 -7.43 -3.42
C ALA A 27 5.91 -8.20 -2.24
N LEU A 28 4.61 -8.46 -2.29
CA LEU A 28 3.87 -9.20 -1.27
C LEU A 28 3.77 -10.70 -1.54
N GLY A 29 4.19 -11.18 -2.71
CA GLY A 29 4.07 -12.58 -3.12
C GLY A 29 2.61 -13.06 -3.26
N ILE A 30 1.69 -12.16 -3.61
CA ILE A 30 0.25 -12.45 -3.76
C ILE A 30 -0.21 -12.25 -5.20
N HIS A 31 -1.34 -12.83 -5.57
CA HIS A 31 -1.90 -12.62 -6.90
C HIS A 31 -2.44 -11.18 -7.09
N VAL A 32 -2.31 -10.62 -8.29
CA VAL A 32 -2.80 -9.25 -8.59
C VAL A 32 -4.31 -9.09 -8.40
N ASN A 33 -5.08 -10.18 -8.56
CA ASN A 33 -6.52 -10.18 -8.24
C ASN A 33 -6.77 -10.07 -6.74
N THR A 34 -5.90 -10.65 -5.90
CA THR A 34 -5.97 -10.49 -4.44
C THR A 34 -5.72 -9.03 -4.06
N VAL A 35 -4.75 -8.37 -4.70
CA VAL A 35 -4.53 -6.91 -4.56
C VAL A 35 -5.79 -6.15 -4.95
N THR A 36 -6.36 -6.44 -6.12
CA THR A 36 -7.57 -5.77 -6.61
C THR A 36 -8.78 -5.98 -5.70
N ASN A 37 -8.98 -7.19 -5.18
CA ASN A 37 -10.07 -7.51 -4.26
C ASN A 37 -9.88 -6.80 -2.90
N ALA A 38 -8.67 -6.79 -2.35
CA ALA A 38 -8.35 -6.07 -1.12
C ALA A 38 -8.57 -4.55 -1.27
N LEU A 39 -8.28 -3.98 -2.44
CA LEU A 39 -8.57 -2.57 -2.74
C LEU A 39 -10.08 -2.29 -2.87
N LYS A 40 -10.86 -3.25 -3.36
CA LYS A 40 -12.33 -3.12 -3.42
C LYS A 40 -12.95 -3.20 -2.03
N THR A 41 -12.47 -4.09 -1.17
CA THR A 41 -12.99 -4.25 0.19
C THR A 41 -12.54 -3.11 1.12
N ARG A 42 -11.40 -2.47 0.83
CA ARG A 42 -10.79 -1.38 1.61
C ARG A 42 -10.61 -1.72 3.09
N LYS A 43 -10.49 -3.02 3.41
CA LYS A 43 -10.40 -3.54 4.78
C LYS A 43 -9.61 -4.85 4.83
N GLY A 44 -9.08 -5.15 6.02
CA GLY A 44 -8.34 -6.37 6.33
C GLY A 44 -6.83 -6.24 6.15
N ASP A 45 -6.08 -7.19 6.71
CA ASP A 45 -4.61 -7.17 6.80
C ASP A 45 -3.93 -7.04 5.43
N THR A 46 -4.51 -7.66 4.40
CA THR A 46 -3.96 -7.59 3.04
C THR A 46 -4.01 -6.16 2.50
N TYR A 47 -5.10 -5.42 2.76
CA TYR A 47 -5.23 -4.02 2.37
C TYR A 47 -4.20 -3.16 3.09
N GLU A 48 -3.98 -3.39 4.38
CA GLU A 48 -2.98 -2.66 5.17
C GLU A 48 -1.56 -2.91 4.67
N ARG A 49 -1.21 -4.16 4.36
CA ARG A 49 0.09 -4.50 3.76
C ARG A 49 0.28 -3.85 2.39
N ILE A 50 -0.76 -3.79 1.56
CA ILE A 50 -0.72 -3.09 0.27
C ILE A 50 -0.43 -1.60 0.47
N LYS A 51 -1.12 -0.95 1.42
CA LYS A 51 -0.89 0.47 1.74
C LYS A 51 0.54 0.70 2.20
N GLN A 52 1.06 -0.14 3.10
CA GLN A 52 2.43 -0.03 3.59
C GLN A 52 3.45 -0.11 2.45
N VAL A 53 3.30 -1.08 1.53
CA VAL A 53 4.19 -1.17 0.36
C VAL A 53 4.05 0.06 -0.54
N ALA A 54 2.82 0.50 -0.78
CA ALA A 54 2.56 1.66 -1.63
C ALA A 54 3.19 2.94 -1.06
N ILE A 55 3.06 3.17 0.24
CA ILE A 55 3.64 4.32 0.94
C ILE A 55 5.16 4.25 0.94
N VAL A 56 5.75 3.07 1.20
CA VAL A 56 7.21 2.91 1.22
C VAL A 56 7.82 3.14 -0.17
N LYS A 57 7.14 2.71 -1.23
CA LYS A 57 7.64 2.86 -2.60
C LYS A 57 7.35 4.21 -3.25
N TRP A 58 6.17 4.76 -3.02
CA TRP A 58 5.63 5.92 -3.76
C TRP A 58 5.02 6.99 -2.88
N GLY A 59 4.94 6.77 -1.56
CA GLY A 59 4.57 7.85 -0.65
C GLY A 59 5.65 8.92 -0.72
N GLU A 60 5.31 10.08 -1.28
CA GLU A 60 6.15 11.26 -1.17
C GLU A 60 6.31 11.56 0.32
N ASN A 61 7.55 11.41 0.79
CA ASN A 61 7.94 11.79 2.12
C ASN A 61 8.02 13.33 2.14
N LYS A 62 6.88 13.97 2.37
CA LYS A 62 6.80 15.41 2.64
C LYS A 62 6.63 15.65 4.14
#